data_AF-A0A9X2BLA8-F1
#
_entry.id   AF-A0A9X2BLA8-F1
#
_cell.length_a   1.000
_cell.length_b   1.000
_cell.length_c   1.000
_cell.angle_alpha   90.00
_cell.angle_beta   90.00
_cell.angle_gamma   90.00
#
_symmetry.space_group_name_H-M   'P 1'
#
loop_
_entity.id
_entity.type
_entity.pdbx_description
1 polymer ?
#
loop_
_entity_poly.entity_id
_entity_poly.type
_entity_poly.pdbx_seq_one_letter_code
_entity_poly.pdbx_strand_id
1 'polypeptide(L)'
;MNTLFLLPIFIVAVYLGLFIPKLSLDWIGITSHRSIVTHSMLLPMVLLLVKSNITKAVVAGLCVGMSIYLAMDMVSAIRGYATITIPLLTQFSFSGWKSLVWLGLNSALGLYMAARVTSFHRLIVPGSFVCAAIAYAFYFHYSLVVLLPCLVVMVFCYRKPLL
;
A
#
# COMPACT_ATOMS: atom_id res chain seq x y z
N MET A 1 -20.55 -13.70 9.61
CA MET A 1 -19.49 -14.54 9.01
C MET A 1 -18.34 -14.61 9.99
N ASN A 2 -17.74 -15.78 10.22
CA ASN A 2 -16.77 -15.97 11.29
C ASN A 2 -15.47 -15.19 10.99
N THR A 3 -15.01 -14.41 11.97
CA THR A 3 -13.80 -13.60 11.97
C THR A 3 -12.60 -14.45 11.50
N LEU A 4 -12.48 -15.68 12.01
CA LEU A 4 -11.42 -16.61 11.64
C LEU A 4 -11.39 -16.99 10.14
N PHE A 5 -12.54 -16.99 9.47
CA PHE A 5 -12.63 -17.33 8.05
C PHE A 5 -12.11 -16.22 7.12
N LEU A 6 -12.21 -14.97 7.56
CA LEU A 6 -11.76 -13.80 6.79
C LEU A 6 -10.26 -13.52 6.93
N LEU A 7 -9.62 -14.06 7.98
CA LEU A 7 -8.21 -13.83 8.24
C LEU A 7 -7.30 -14.36 7.10
N PRO A 8 -7.46 -15.60 6.60
CA PRO A 8 -6.66 -16.09 5.47
C PRO A 8 -6.84 -15.21 4.22
N ILE A 9 -8.07 -14.78 3.94
CA ILE A 9 -8.40 -13.90 2.80
C ILE A 9 -7.65 -12.57 2.93
N PHE A 10 -7.67 -11.98 4.14
CA PHE A 10 -6.93 -10.77 4.45
C PHE A 10 -5.43 -10.96 4.22
N ILE A 11 -4.81 -12.03 4.74
CA ILE A 11 -3.37 -12.27 4.60
C ILE A 11 -2.96 -12.48 3.13
N VAL A 12 -3.74 -13.24 2.37
CA VAL A 12 -3.53 -13.38 0.92
C VAL A 12 -3.63 -12.03 0.22
N ALA A 13 -4.61 -11.19 0.60
CA ALA A 13 -4.72 -9.84 0.06
C ALA A 13 -3.56 -8.92 0.47
N VAL A 14 -2.98 -9.06 1.67
CA VAL A 14 -1.73 -8.35 2.05
C VAL A 14 -0.62 -8.72 1.08
N TYR A 15 -0.44 -10.02 0.84
CA TYR A 15 0.55 -10.51 -0.11
C TYR A 15 0.32 -9.91 -1.49
N LEU A 16 -0.89 -10.02 -2.06
CA LEU A 16 -1.22 -9.46 -3.38
C LEU A 16 -0.98 -7.95 -3.44
N GLY A 17 -1.34 -7.20 -2.39
CA GLY A 17 -1.14 -5.75 -2.30
C GLY A 17 0.33 -5.33 -2.42
N LEU A 18 1.28 -6.16 -2.00
CA LEU A 18 2.73 -5.91 -2.16
C LEU A 18 3.20 -5.99 -3.62
N PHE A 19 2.41 -6.62 -4.51
CA PHE A 19 2.76 -6.81 -5.92
C PHE A 19 1.90 -6.00 -6.88
N ILE A 20 0.73 -5.48 -6.47
CA ILE A 20 -0.10 -4.63 -7.34
C ILE A 20 0.69 -3.45 -7.93
N PRO A 21 1.48 -2.69 -7.17
CA PRO A 21 2.27 -1.61 -7.74
C PRO A 21 3.34 -2.08 -8.76
N LYS A 22 3.78 -3.34 -8.68
CA LYS A 22 4.71 -3.92 -9.67
C LYS A 22 4.04 -4.20 -11.02
N LEU A 23 2.71 -4.30 -11.10
CA LEU A 23 2.01 -4.51 -12.38
C LEU A 23 2.30 -3.41 -13.40
N SER A 24 2.69 -2.20 -12.98
CA SER A 24 3.13 -1.16 -13.94
C SER A 24 4.45 -1.49 -14.64
N LEU A 25 5.27 -2.39 -14.09
CA LEU A 25 6.47 -2.90 -14.77
C LEU A 25 6.11 -3.90 -15.87
N ASP A 26 5.13 -4.76 -15.61
CA ASP A 26 4.66 -5.75 -16.60
C ASP A 26 3.93 -5.07 -17.78
N TRP A 27 3.50 -3.82 -17.60
CA TRP A 27 2.78 -3.00 -18.57
C TRP A 27 3.61 -1.81 -19.08
N ILE A 28 4.95 -1.94 -19.11
CA ILE A 28 5.90 -0.87 -19.48
C ILE A 28 5.66 -0.22 -20.87
N GLY A 29 4.79 -0.77 -21.72
CA GLY A 29 4.35 -0.12 -22.97
C GLY A 29 3.18 0.86 -22.84
N ILE A 30 2.40 0.79 -21.75
CA ILE A 30 1.17 1.59 -21.54
C ILE A 30 1.31 2.48 -20.29
N THR A 31 2.04 2.00 -19.28
CA THR A 31 2.28 2.71 -18.02
C THR A 31 3.77 2.88 -17.80
N SER A 32 4.21 4.07 -17.35
CA SER A 32 5.59 4.24 -16.89
C SER A 32 5.86 3.41 -15.63
N HIS A 33 7.13 3.26 -15.24
CA HIS A 33 7.58 2.48 -14.06
C HIS A 33 6.75 2.75 -12.80
N ARG A 34 6.19 3.96 -12.65
CA ARG A 34 5.23 4.31 -11.60
C ARG A 34 4.06 5.07 -12.22
N SER A 35 2.85 4.56 -12.03
CA SER A 35 1.63 5.21 -12.51
C SER A 35 0.74 5.65 -11.36
N ILE A 36 -0.08 6.68 -11.56
CA ILE A 36 -1.06 7.12 -10.58
C ILE A 36 -2.08 6.01 -10.25
N VAL A 37 -2.33 5.08 -11.19
CA VAL A 37 -3.28 3.99 -11.02
C VAL A 37 -2.70 2.89 -10.13
N THR A 38 -1.45 2.48 -10.38
CA THR A 38 -0.79 1.40 -9.63
C THR A 38 -0.18 1.87 -8.31
N HIS A 39 0.19 3.15 -8.21
CA HIS A 39 0.78 3.77 -7.03
C HIS A 39 -0.22 4.68 -6.28
N SER A 40 -1.48 4.28 -6.23
CA SER A 40 -2.50 4.92 -5.40
C SER A 40 -3.44 3.91 -4.77
N MET A 41 -4.20 4.38 -3.77
CA MET A 41 -5.22 3.57 -3.11
C MET A 41 -6.52 3.45 -3.93
N LEU A 42 -6.57 3.98 -5.16
CA LEU A 42 -7.79 3.96 -5.99
C LEU A 42 -8.32 2.53 -6.20
N LEU A 43 -7.45 1.59 -6.54
CA LEU A 43 -7.86 0.23 -6.87
C LEU A 43 -8.50 -0.51 -5.68
N PRO A 44 -7.90 -0.54 -4.48
CA PRO A 44 -8.58 -1.05 -3.29
C PRO A 44 -9.90 -0.32 -2.97
N MET A 45 -9.97 1.01 -3.17
CA MET A 45 -11.18 1.77 -2.86
C MET A 45 -12.35 1.45 -3.80
N VAL A 46 -12.10 1.24 -5.10
CA VAL A 46 -13.16 0.87 -6.06
C VAL A 46 -13.81 -0.47 -5.67
N LEU A 47 -13.03 -1.41 -5.13
CA LEU A 47 -13.58 -2.71 -4.69
C LEU A 47 -14.61 -2.56 -3.56
N LEU A 48 -14.56 -1.50 -2.75
CA LEU A 48 -15.56 -1.27 -1.69
C LEU A 48 -17.00 -1.11 -2.22
N LEU A 49 -17.18 -0.83 -3.52
CA LEU A 49 -18.49 -0.73 -4.15
C LEU A 49 -19.30 -2.04 -4.11
N VAL A 50 -18.64 -3.20 -4.01
CA VAL A 50 -19.29 -4.54 -3.97
C VAL A 50 -19.98 -4.80 -2.61
N LYS A 51 -19.72 -3.99 -1.56
CA LYS A 51 -20.42 -4.00 -0.25
C LYS A 51 -20.54 -5.38 0.45
N SER A 52 -19.53 -6.25 0.36
CA SER A 52 -19.49 -7.55 1.06
C SER A 52 -18.45 -7.59 2.19
N ASN A 53 -18.68 -8.43 3.21
CA ASN A 53 -17.70 -8.68 4.29
C ASN A 53 -16.40 -9.29 3.76
N ILE A 54 -16.47 -10.15 2.73
CA ILE A 54 -15.29 -10.69 2.06
C ILE A 54 -14.51 -9.54 1.42
N THR A 55 -15.21 -8.67 0.70
CA THR A 55 -14.60 -7.53 0.03
C THR A 55 -13.93 -6.59 1.02
N LYS A 56 -14.52 -6.33 2.19
CA LYS A 56 -13.86 -5.53 3.24
C LYS A 56 -12.53 -6.15 3.70
N ALA A 57 -12.47 -7.47 3.88
CA ALA A 57 -11.24 -8.15 4.25
C ALA A 57 -10.18 -8.07 3.13
N VAL A 58 -10.59 -8.28 1.87
CA VAL A 58 -9.71 -8.12 0.70
C VAL A 58 -9.17 -6.70 0.62
N VAL A 59 -10.05 -5.68 0.68
CA VAL A 59 -9.65 -4.28 0.60
C VAL A 59 -8.69 -3.92 1.73
N ALA A 60 -8.98 -4.35 2.96
CA ALA A 60 -8.08 -4.08 4.08
C ALA A 60 -6.70 -4.71 3.88
N GLY A 61 -6.63 -5.95 3.39
CA GLY A 61 -5.36 -6.62 3.11
C GLY A 61 -4.59 -5.91 1.99
N LEU A 62 -5.25 -5.62 0.86
CA LEU A 62 -4.66 -4.87 -0.25
C LEU A 62 -4.12 -3.52 0.21
N CYS A 63 -4.87 -2.78 1.04
CA CYS A 63 -4.46 -1.50 1.59
C CYS A 63 -3.19 -1.61 2.45
N VAL A 64 -3.06 -2.65 3.28
CA VAL A 64 -1.82 -2.91 4.06
C VAL A 64 -0.65 -3.19 3.13
N GLY A 65 -0.80 -4.14 2.20
CA GLY A 65 0.29 -4.51 1.28
C GLY A 65 0.74 -3.33 0.41
N MET A 66 -0.20 -2.60 -0.18
CA MET A 66 0.11 -1.41 -0.99
C MET A 66 0.72 -0.29 -0.12
N SER A 67 0.24 -0.10 1.12
CA SER A 67 0.81 0.92 2.02
C SER A 67 2.29 0.66 2.29
N ILE A 68 2.67 -0.59 2.56
CA ILE A 68 4.07 -1.01 2.73
C ILE A 68 4.86 -0.71 1.46
N TYR A 69 4.38 -1.18 0.30
CA TYR A 69 5.10 -0.99 -0.96
C TYR A 69 5.35 0.49 -1.23
N LEU A 70 4.33 1.34 -1.10
CA LEU A 70 4.44 2.77 -1.38
C LEU A 70 5.37 3.47 -0.40
N ALA A 71 5.34 3.11 0.88
CA ALA A 71 6.27 3.64 1.88
C ALA A 71 7.72 3.30 1.51
N MET A 72 7.99 2.05 1.14
CA MET A 72 9.33 1.62 0.72
C MET A 72 9.78 2.28 -0.57
N ASP A 73 8.87 2.48 -1.53
CA ASP A 73 9.15 3.12 -2.81
C ASP A 73 9.52 4.61 -2.66
N MET A 74 9.20 5.24 -1.52
CA MET A 74 9.72 6.58 -1.15
C MET A 74 11.25 6.58 -1.02
N VAL A 75 11.87 5.50 -0.54
CA VAL A 75 13.34 5.42 -0.45
C VAL A 75 13.97 5.35 -1.84
N SER A 76 13.36 4.57 -2.75
CA SER A 76 13.77 4.52 -4.15
C SER A 76 13.54 5.86 -4.86
N ALA A 77 12.47 6.59 -4.51
CA ALA A 77 12.17 7.90 -5.06
C ALA A 77 13.25 8.95 -4.73
N ILE A 78 13.80 8.93 -3.51
CA ILE A 78 14.87 9.84 -3.07
C ILE A 78 16.13 9.72 -3.96
N ARG A 79 16.36 8.55 -4.58
CA ARG A 79 17.51 8.30 -5.46
C ARG A 79 17.36 8.84 -6.90
N GLY A 80 16.31 9.61 -7.18
CA GLY A 80 16.13 10.30 -8.47
C GLY A 80 15.19 9.61 -9.47
N TYR A 81 14.58 8.48 -9.11
CA TYR A 81 13.73 7.67 -10.01
C TYR A 81 12.21 7.91 -9.81
N ALA A 82 11.83 9.04 -9.23
CA ALA A 82 10.49 9.25 -8.66
C ALA A 82 9.47 9.92 -9.60
N THR A 83 9.35 9.53 -10.85
CA THR A 83 8.31 10.12 -11.72
C THR A 83 7.04 9.31 -11.65
N ILE A 84 5.96 9.89 -11.12
CA ILE A 84 4.62 9.30 -11.19
C ILE A 84 3.91 9.87 -12.40
N THR A 85 3.42 8.98 -13.25
CA THR A 85 2.78 9.36 -14.53
C THR A 85 1.29 9.03 -14.53
N ILE A 86 0.52 9.82 -15.26
CA ILE A 86 -0.87 9.50 -15.56
C ILE A 86 -0.89 8.66 -16.85
N PRO A 87 -1.42 7.43 -16.83
CA PRO A 87 -1.53 6.62 -18.04
C PRO A 87 -2.25 7.39 -19.15
N LEU A 88 -1.80 7.23 -20.41
CA LEU A 88 -2.33 7.91 -21.61
C LEU A 88 -2.15 9.44 -21.65
N LEU A 89 -1.62 10.05 -20.58
CA LEU A 89 -1.42 11.50 -20.42
C LEU A 89 -0.01 11.75 -19.88
N THR A 90 1.01 11.20 -20.54
CA THR A 90 2.40 11.20 -20.05
C THR A 90 2.98 12.61 -19.86
N GLN A 91 2.46 13.62 -20.58
CA GLN A 91 2.80 15.03 -20.32
C GLN A 91 2.38 15.53 -18.93
N PHE A 92 1.43 14.86 -18.27
CA PHE A 92 1.01 15.14 -16.89
C PHE A 92 1.69 14.15 -15.95
N SER A 93 2.95 14.45 -15.62
CA SER A 93 3.76 13.67 -14.69
C SER A 93 4.32 14.57 -13.61
N PHE A 94 4.47 14.05 -12.40
CA PHE A 94 5.09 14.78 -11.30
C PHE A 94 6.27 14.00 -10.73
N SER A 95 7.39 14.70 -10.57
CA SER A 95 8.67 14.17 -10.13
C SER A 95 9.18 14.88 -8.87
N GLY A 96 10.27 14.35 -8.30
CA GLY A 96 10.92 14.92 -7.12
C GLY A 96 10.02 14.88 -5.87
N TRP A 97 9.99 15.97 -5.11
CA TRP A 97 9.29 16.04 -3.83
C TRP A 97 7.77 15.79 -3.95
N LYS A 98 7.15 16.16 -5.08
CA LYS A 98 5.71 15.95 -5.31
C LYS A 98 5.35 14.46 -5.33
N SER A 99 6.23 13.64 -5.91
CA SER A 99 6.08 12.19 -5.95
C SER A 99 6.25 11.56 -4.56
N LEU A 100 7.21 12.05 -3.77
CA LEU A 100 7.36 11.63 -2.37
C LEU A 100 6.11 11.91 -1.55
N VAL A 101 5.53 13.11 -1.70
CA VAL A 101 4.28 13.48 -1.03
C VAL A 101 3.13 12.56 -1.47
N TRP A 102 3.02 12.28 -2.77
CA TRP A 102 1.99 11.38 -3.29
C TRP A 102 2.10 9.96 -2.71
N LEU A 103 3.29 9.37 -2.74
CA LEU A 103 3.55 8.03 -2.19
C LEU A 103 3.27 7.99 -0.68
N GLY A 104 3.74 9.00 0.06
CA GLY A 104 3.52 9.11 1.49
C GLY A 104 2.05 9.23 1.86
N LEU A 105 1.30 10.11 1.18
CA LEU A 105 -0.14 10.29 1.41
C LEU A 105 -0.93 9.03 1.07
N ASN A 106 -0.63 8.36 -0.04
CA ASN A 106 -1.31 7.12 -0.40
C ASN A 106 -0.95 5.99 0.57
N SER A 107 0.30 5.89 0.99
CA SER A 107 0.72 4.92 2.01
C SER A 107 -0.03 5.14 3.33
N ALA A 108 -0.09 6.37 3.82
CA ALA A 108 -0.84 6.75 5.01
C ALA A 108 -2.34 6.44 4.87
N LEU A 109 -2.94 6.80 3.74
CA LEU A 109 -4.34 6.51 3.43
C LEU A 109 -4.63 5.01 3.44
N GLY A 110 -3.73 4.18 2.86
CA GLY A 110 -3.88 2.73 2.85
C GLY A 110 -3.93 2.16 4.26
N LEU A 111 -2.96 2.50 5.11
CA LEU A 111 -2.95 1.98 6.47
C LEU A 111 -4.15 2.48 7.29
N TYR A 112 -4.53 3.75 7.13
CA TYR A 112 -5.73 4.31 7.73
C TYR A 112 -7.00 3.55 7.31
N MET A 113 -7.18 3.33 6.00
CA MET A 113 -8.35 2.64 5.48
C MET A 113 -8.39 1.16 5.91
N ALA A 114 -7.25 0.47 5.94
CA ALA A 114 -7.17 -0.89 6.44
C ALA A 114 -7.68 -1.00 7.89
N ALA A 115 -7.34 -0.04 8.75
CA ALA A 115 -7.80 0.01 10.13
C ALA A 115 -9.30 0.34 10.27
N ARG A 116 -9.90 1.05 9.30
CA ARG A 116 -11.32 1.46 9.32
C ARG A 116 -12.27 0.47 8.68
N VAL A 117 -11.85 -0.18 7.60
CA VAL A 117 -12.72 -1.04 6.78
C VAL A 117 -12.95 -2.40 7.46
N THR A 118 -12.00 -2.82 8.29
CA THR A 118 -11.93 -4.20 8.79
C THR A 118 -12.29 -4.31 10.27
N SER A 119 -12.97 -5.39 10.64
CA SER A 119 -13.33 -5.70 12.03
C SER A 119 -12.15 -6.28 12.86
N PHE A 120 -10.98 -6.47 12.26
CA PHE A 120 -9.76 -7.06 12.85
C PHE A 120 -8.74 -6.04 13.39
N HIS A 121 -9.22 -4.86 13.77
CA HIS A 121 -8.45 -3.62 13.71
C HIS A 121 -7.32 -3.46 14.72
N ARG A 122 -7.41 -4.04 15.93
CA ARG A 122 -6.53 -3.62 17.04
C ARG A 122 -5.11 -4.20 17.02
N LEU A 123 -4.92 -5.41 16.50
CA LEU A 123 -3.60 -6.07 16.51
C LEU A 123 -3.24 -6.72 15.18
N ILE A 124 -4.23 -7.18 14.41
CA ILE A 124 -3.96 -7.91 13.16
C ILE A 124 -3.44 -6.97 12.08
N VAL A 125 -4.08 -5.82 11.88
CA VAL A 125 -3.62 -4.80 10.90
C VAL A 125 -2.21 -4.28 11.20
N PRO A 126 -1.90 -3.79 12.42
CA PRO A 126 -0.55 -3.33 12.71
C PRO A 126 0.46 -4.48 12.71
N GLY A 127 0.10 -5.64 13.24
CA GLY A 127 0.97 -6.81 13.27
C GLY A 127 1.32 -7.30 11.86
N SER A 128 0.32 -7.43 10.98
CA SER A 128 0.56 -7.82 9.59
C SER A 128 1.36 -6.76 8.84
N PHE A 129 1.13 -5.47 9.11
CA PHE A 129 1.92 -4.40 8.51
C PHE A 129 3.40 -4.51 8.88
N VAL A 130 3.73 -4.68 10.17
CA VAL A 130 5.11 -4.81 10.64
C VAL A 130 5.75 -6.08 10.10
N CYS A 131 5.09 -7.23 10.25
CA CYS A 131 5.63 -8.52 9.80
C CYS A 131 5.86 -8.54 8.30
N ALA A 132 4.89 -8.08 7.50
CA ALA A 132 5.02 -8.03 6.05
C ALA A 132 6.07 -6.99 5.59
N ALA A 133 6.17 -5.84 6.27
CA ALA A 133 7.21 -4.86 5.96
C ALA A 133 8.61 -5.43 6.24
N ILE A 134 8.84 -6.05 7.39
CA ILE A 134 10.13 -6.68 7.71
C ILE A 134 10.47 -7.77 6.69
N ALA A 135 9.52 -8.68 6.41
CA ALA A 135 9.71 -9.73 5.44
C ALA A 135 10.08 -9.15 4.06
N TYR A 136 9.30 -8.18 3.57
CA TYR A 136 9.55 -7.58 2.27
C TYR A 136 10.90 -6.86 2.20
N ALA A 137 11.28 -6.10 3.23
CA ALA A 137 12.58 -5.42 3.29
C ALA A 137 13.75 -6.42 3.23
N PHE A 138 13.62 -7.54 3.94
CA PHE A 138 14.64 -8.60 3.96
C PHE A 138 14.77 -9.30 2.60
N TYR A 139 13.65 -9.65 1.95
CA TYR A 139 13.66 -10.39 0.69
C TYR A 139 14.06 -9.55 -0.53
N PHE A 140 13.67 -8.27 -0.58
CA PHE A 140 13.81 -7.47 -1.82
C PHE A 140 14.84 -6.35 -1.75
N HIS A 141 15.10 -5.78 -0.57
CA HIS A 141 15.96 -4.60 -0.46
C HIS A 141 17.28 -4.85 0.28
N TYR A 142 17.41 -5.98 0.99
CA TYR A 142 18.58 -6.33 1.81
C TYR A 142 19.04 -5.20 2.76
N SER A 143 18.14 -4.28 3.10
CA SER A 143 18.44 -3.08 3.89
C SER A 143 17.24 -2.70 4.75
N LEU A 144 17.48 -2.58 6.06
CA LEU A 144 16.47 -2.18 7.04
C LEU A 144 16.13 -0.68 6.97
N VAL A 145 16.95 0.14 6.29
CA VAL A 145 16.70 1.59 6.12
C VAL A 145 15.37 1.84 5.40
N VAL A 146 14.97 0.91 4.52
CA VAL A 146 13.72 0.97 3.76
C VAL A 146 12.48 0.83 4.66
N LEU A 147 12.65 0.41 5.92
CA LEU A 147 11.57 0.37 6.91
C LEU A 147 11.27 1.74 7.53
N LEU A 148 12.16 2.73 7.43
CA LEU A 148 11.94 4.04 8.07
C LEU A 148 10.63 4.70 7.63
N PRO A 149 10.29 4.79 6.33
CA PRO A 149 9.01 5.34 5.91
C PRO A 149 7.82 4.51 6.43
N CYS A 150 7.95 3.18 6.49
CA CYS A 150 6.90 2.30 7.03
C CYS A 150 6.64 2.60 8.52
N LEU A 151 7.71 2.79 9.31
CA LEU A 151 7.60 3.15 10.72
C LEU A 151 6.95 4.53 10.90
N VAL A 152 7.33 5.50 10.09
CA VAL A 152 6.72 6.84 10.09
C VAL A 152 5.21 6.72 9.82
N VAL A 153 4.82 6.06 8.73
CA VAL A 153 3.41 5.86 8.37
C VAL A 153 2.66 5.16 9.50
N MET A 154 3.25 4.14 10.10
CA MET A 154 2.64 3.41 11.20
C MET A 154 2.42 4.29 12.44
N VAL A 155 3.43 5.05 12.86
CA VAL A 155 3.33 5.92 14.03
C VAL A 155 2.33 7.06 13.82
N PHE A 156 2.24 7.62 12.61
CA PHE A 156 1.31 8.70 12.31
C PHE A 156 -0.14 8.21 12.14
N CYS A 157 -0.35 7.08 11.48
CA CYS A 157 -1.70 6.61 11.15
C CYS A 157 -2.31 5.68 12.21
N TYR A 158 -1.49 5.04 13.04
CA TYR A 158 -1.94 4.06 14.03
C TYR A 158 -1.95 4.61 15.47
N ARG A 159 -2.23 5.91 15.64
CA ARG A 159 -2.47 6.52 16.97
C ARG A 159 -3.92 6.29 17.40
N LYS A 160 -4.16 5.10 17.96
CA LYS A 160 -5.41 4.61 18.56
C LYS A 160 -6.58 4.39 17.58
N PRO A 161 -7.13 3.16 17.47
CA PRO A 161 -8.47 3.02 16.94
C PRO A 161 -9.41 3.80 17.87
N LEU A 162 -10.15 4.76 17.30
CA LEU A 162 -11.29 5.38 17.96
C LEU A 162 -12.25 4.25 18.32
N LEU A 163 -12.30 3.94 19.62
CA LEU A 163 -13.29 3.07 20.26
C LEU A 163 -14.69 3.60 19.96
#